data_AF-A0A6N4WS88-F1
#
_entry.id   AF-A0A6N4WS88-F1
#
_cell.length_a   1.000
_cell.length_b   1.000
_cell.length_c   1.000
_cell.angle_alpha   90.00
_cell.angle_beta   90.00
_cell.angle_gamma   90.00
#
_symmetry.space_group_name_H-M   'P 1'
#
loop_
_entity.id
_entity.type
_entity.pdbx_description
1 polymer ?
#
loop_
_entity_poly.entity_id
_entity_poly.type
_entity_poly.pdbx_seq_one_letter_code
_entity_poly.pdbx_strand_id
1 'polypeptide(L)'
;MQYDLDDTPLILTPAEARVLGCLMEKSVTTPDIYPLSFNGLITACNQKTNRNPVVEYDDEIVAEAVEGLRDKHLLYRVDGAGSRVQKYKHRVDERFGIVPASQALLTVLLLRGPQTGGELRTRSERMHSFANTEAVDEEITSTTEDLSFPLWRRLPQAPGQKEARYMHLLFGEEVAAEVPTPSSVAVEPAVASVQQRNERIAELEGRVDQLESELAAMQAAFAEFRTQFD
;
A
#
# COMPACT_ATOMS: atom_id res chain seq x y z
N MET A 1 -19.11 14.52 3.35
CA MET A 1 -18.00 14.77 4.27
C MET A 1 -16.76 14.76 3.41
N GLN A 2 -16.29 15.94 3.05
CA GLN A 2 -15.14 16.13 2.17
C GLN A 2 -13.93 15.84 3.05
N TYR A 3 -13.30 14.67 2.87
CA TYR A 3 -12.04 14.39 3.53
C TYR A 3 -11.01 15.29 2.85
N ASP A 4 -10.66 16.40 3.51
CA ASP A 4 -9.47 17.14 3.15
C ASP A 4 -8.33 16.11 3.05
N LEU A 5 -7.69 16.03 1.89
CA LEU A 5 -6.35 15.44 1.81
C LEU A 5 -5.52 16.35 2.72
N ASP A 6 -5.41 16.03 4.01
CA ASP A 6 -4.36 16.61 4.84
C ASP A 6 -3.05 16.45 4.06
N ASP A 7 -2.22 17.49 4.04
CA ASP A 7 -1.00 17.68 3.24
C ASP A 7 0.10 16.60 3.47
N THR A 8 -0.24 15.52 4.16
CA THR A 8 0.62 14.37 4.39
C THR A 8 0.56 13.45 3.16
N PRO A 9 1.70 13.18 2.49
CA PRO A 9 1.71 12.32 1.32
C PRO A 9 1.24 10.91 1.69
N LEU A 10 0.26 10.39 0.94
CA LEU A 10 -0.26 9.05 1.14
C LEU A 10 0.77 8.01 0.67
N ILE A 11 1.60 7.55 1.60
CA ILE A 11 2.65 6.56 1.35
C ILE A 11 2.27 5.27 2.06
N LEU A 12 2.20 4.19 1.29
CA LEU A 12 1.94 2.83 1.76
C LEU A 12 3.25 2.06 1.91
N THR A 13 3.32 1.19 2.91
CA THR A 13 4.32 0.13 2.96
C THR A 13 3.94 -0.99 1.99
N PRO A 14 4.87 -1.88 1.61
CA PRO A 14 4.55 -3.04 0.78
C PRO A 14 3.46 -3.94 1.39
N ALA A 15 3.43 -4.10 2.71
CA ALA A 15 2.43 -4.89 3.41
C ALA A 15 1.05 -4.20 3.37
N GLU A 16 0.98 -2.89 3.59
CA GLU A 16 -0.26 -2.12 3.46
C GLU A 16 -0.83 -2.18 2.03
N ALA A 17 -0.01 -1.95 1.01
CA ALA A 17 -0.45 -2.08 -0.38
C ALA A 17 -0.97 -3.49 -0.69
N ARG A 18 -0.31 -4.52 -0.15
CA ARG A 18 -0.76 -5.91 -0.27
C ARG A 18 -2.11 -6.14 0.39
N VAL A 19 -2.30 -5.69 1.63
CA VAL A 19 -3.56 -5.84 2.38
C VAL A 19 -4.69 -5.10 1.65
N LEU A 20 -4.45 -3.85 1.24
CA LEU A 20 -5.42 -3.04 0.52
C LEU A 20 -5.82 -3.70 -0.81
N GLY A 21 -4.85 -4.11 -1.62
CA GLY A 21 -5.10 -4.81 -2.88
C GLY A 21 -5.87 -6.11 -2.68
N CYS A 22 -5.61 -6.87 -1.60
CA CYS A 22 -6.38 -8.07 -1.30
C CYS A 22 -7.84 -7.76 -0.97
N LEU A 23 -8.11 -6.73 -0.16
CA LEU A 23 -9.47 -6.29 0.14
C LEU A 23 -10.21 -5.88 -1.14
N MET A 24 -9.58 -5.07 -1.98
CA MET A 24 -10.17 -4.62 -3.25
C MET A 24 -10.46 -5.80 -4.18
N GLU A 25 -9.50 -6.73 -4.34
CA GLU A 25 -9.67 -7.93 -5.16
C GLU A 25 -10.85 -8.79 -4.67
N LYS A 26 -10.91 -9.06 -3.36
CA LYS A 26 -11.94 -9.95 -2.79
C LYS A 26 -13.31 -9.30 -2.71
N SER A 27 -13.40 -7.98 -2.64
CA SER A 27 -14.68 -7.26 -2.70
C SER A 27 -15.46 -7.55 -3.99
N VAL A 28 -14.75 -7.75 -5.10
CA VAL A 28 -15.34 -8.01 -6.42
C VAL A 28 -15.34 -9.48 -6.78
N THR A 29 -14.22 -10.17 -6.57
CA THR A 29 -14.06 -11.56 -7.07
C THR A 29 -14.71 -12.62 -6.17
N THR A 30 -14.94 -12.30 -4.89
CA THR A 30 -15.50 -13.22 -3.90
C THR A 30 -16.41 -12.47 -2.92
N PRO A 31 -17.53 -11.89 -3.40
CA PRO A 31 -18.40 -11.05 -2.58
C PRO A 31 -19.13 -11.82 -1.47
N ASP A 32 -19.24 -13.15 -1.60
CA ASP A 32 -19.83 -14.06 -0.62
C ASP A 32 -19.01 -14.17 0.68
N ILE A 33 -17.69 -14.02 0.59
CA ILE A 33 -16.78 -14.03 1.75
C ILE A 33 -16.37 -12.62 2.21
N TYR A 34 -16.70 -11.57 1.44
CA TYR A 34 -16.42 -10.19 1.79
C TYR A 34 -17.55 -9.61 2.68
N PRO A 35 -17.25 -8.87 3.77
CA PRO A 35 -15.92 -8.43 4.22
C PRO A 35 -15.06 -9.53 4.83
N LEU A 36 -13.75 -9.42 4.67
CA LEU A 36 -12.79 -10.45 5.08
C LEU A 36 -12.57 -10.40 6.59
N SER A 37 -12.45 -11.58 7.22
CA SER A 37 -11.88 -11.70 8.56
C SER A 37 -10.36 -11.50 8.53
N PHE A 38 -9.75 -11.35 9.70
CA PHE A 38 -8.28 -11.25 9.81
C PHE A 38 -7.55 -12.44 9.17
N ASN A 39 -7.96 -13.68 9.47
CA ASN A 39 -7.38 -14.88 8.85
C ASN A 39 -7.63 -14.94 7.33
N GLY A 40 -8.76 -14.40 6.87
CA GLY A 40 -9.05 -14.26 5.45
C GLY A 40 -8.08 -13.30 4.76
N LEU A 41 -7.69 -12.22 5.43
CA LEU A 41 -6.67 -11.29 4.93
C LEU A 41 -5.31 -11.95 4.82
N ILE A 42 -4.82 -12.61 5.89
CA ILE A 42 -3.53 -13.32 5.86
C ILE A 42 -3.50 -14.31 4.68
N THR A 43 -4.56 -15.11 4.54
CA THR A 43 -4.69 -16.08 3.45
C THR A 43 -4.66 -15.40 2.08
N ALA A 44 -5.31 -14.25 1.93
CA ALA A 44 -5.32 -13.49 0.67
C ALA A 44 -3.96 -12.84 0.36
N CYS A 45 -3.25 -12.33 1.36
CA CYS A 45 -1.93 -11.70 1.21
C CYS A 45 -0.88 -12.71 0.72
N ASN A 46 -0.94 -13.93 1.23
CA ASN A 46 0.03 -15.01 1.01
C ASN A 46 -0.35 -15.95 -0.15
N GLN A 47 -1.31 -15.58 -1.01
CA GLN A 47 -1.66 -16.39 -2.18
C GLN A 47 -0.47 -16.52 -3.14
N LYS A 48 -0.24 -17.74 -3.65
CA LYS A 48 0.83 -18.02 -4.64
C LYS A 48 0.53 -17.48 -6.03
N THR A 49 -0.76 -17.24 -6.33
CA THR A 49 -1.24 -16.75 -7.62
C THR A 49 -1.69 -15.31 -7.49
N ASN A 50 -1.55 -14.53 -8.56
CA ASN A 50 -1.95 -13.13 -8.60
C ASN A 50 -1.24 -12.23 -7.59
N ARG A 51 -0.04 -12.63 -7.14
CA ARG A 51 0.85 -11.85 -6.29
C ARG A 51 2.23 -11.78 -6.91
N ASN A 52 2.83 -10.61 -6.90
CA ASN A 52 4.24 -10.42 -7.23
C ASN A 52 4.80 -9.28 -6.36
N PRO A 53 5.74 -9.55 -5.44
CA PRO A 53 6.29 -10.87 -5.11
C PRO A 53 5.27 -11.76 -4.37
N VAL A 54 5.49 -13.08 -4.40
CA VAL A 54 4.86 -14.00 -3.45
C VAL A 54 5.52 -13.76 -2.09
N VAL A 55 4.72 -13.70 -1.03
CA VAL A 55 5.17 -13.40 0.34
C VAL A 55 4.59 -14.41 1.33
N GLU A 56 5.15 -14.42 2.53
CA GLU A 56 4.67 -15.19 3.68
C GLU A 56 4.59 -14.25 4.88
N TYR A 57 3.59 -13.36 4.89
CA TYR A 57 3.35 -12.47 6.02
C TYR A 57 2.73 -13.25 7.19
N ASP A 58 3.21 -12.96 8.39
CA ASP A 58 2.64 -13.45 9.64
C ASP A 58 1.53 -12.52 10.16
N ASP A 59 0.96 -12.90 11.30
CA ASP A 59 -0.12 -12.18 11.95
C ASP A 59 0.31 -10.76 12.36
N GLU A 60 1.55 -10.57 12.80
CA GLU A 60 2.05 -9.27 13.27
C GLU A 60 2.15 -8.28 12.11
N ILE A 61 2.76 -8.69 10.99
CA ILE A 61 2.89 -7.85 9.79
C ILE A 61 1.51 -7.44 9.24
N VAL A 62 0.55 -8.37 9.20
CA VAL A 62 -0.80 -8.07 8.70
C VAL A 62 -1.56 -7.17 9.68
N ALA A 63 -1.40 -7.36 11.00
CA ALA A 63 -2.01 -6.50 12.00
C ALA A 63 -1.50 -5.06 11.91
N GLU A 64 -0.19 -4.88 11.81
CA GLU A 64 0.44 -3.56 11.64
C GLU A 64 -0.06 -2.86 10.36
N ALA A 65 -0.08 -3.58 9.24
CA ALA A 65 -0.56 -3.06 7.97
C ALA A 65 -2.05 -2.68 8.01
N VAL A 66 -2.88 -3.44 8.74
CA VAL A 66 -4.30 -3.13 8.93
C VAL A 66 -4.47 -1.83 9.71
N GLU A 67 -3.70 -1.63 10.78
CA GLU A 67 -3.76 -0.40 11.57
C GLU A 67 -3.26 0.81 10.79
N GLY A 68 -2.14 0.70 10.10
CA GLY A 68 -1.63 1.79 9.25
C GLY A 68 -2.61 2.20 8.14
N LEU A 69 -3.32 1.24 7.54
CA LEU A 69 -4.38 1.53 6.56
C LEU A 69 -5.64 2.16 7.20
N ARG A 70 -5.94 1.87 8.46
CA ARG A 70 -7.05 2.52 9.19
C ARG A 70 -6.74 3.97 9.50
N ASP A 71 -5.51 4.23 9.93
CA ASP A 71 -5.02 5.59 10.22
C ASP A 71 -5.02 6.43 8.93
N LYS A 72 -4.70 5.82 7.79
CA LYS A 72 -4.79 6.43 6.45
C LYS A 72 -6.22 6.49 5.88
N HIS A 73 -7.21 6.03 6.64
CA HIS A 73 -8.62 5.98 6.25
C HIS A 73 -8.91 5.20 4.95
N LEU A 74 -8.07 4.22 4.62
CA LEU A 74 -8.21 3.37 3.43
C LEU A 74 -9.01 2.09 3.70
N LEU A 75 -9.21 1.73 4.97
CA LEU A 75 -10.08 0.62 5.37
C LEU A 75 -10.77 0.91 6.70
N TYR A 76 -11.80 0.14 7.01
CA TYR A 76 -12.52 0.18 8.29
C TYR A 76 -12.92 -1.22 8.75
N ARG A 77 -13.14 -1.32 10.06
CA ARG A 77 -13.67 -2.54 10.69
C ARG A 77 -15.19 -2.54 10.61
N VAL A 78 -15.74 -3.71 10.36
CA VAL A 78 -17.19 -3.95 10.36
C VAL A 78 -17.51 -4.89 11.49
N ASP A 79 -18.26 -4.39 12.46
CA ASP A 79 -18.81 -5.18 13.54
C ASP A 79 -20.20 -5.66 13.13
N GLY A 80 -20.36 -6.97 12.96
CA GLY A 80 -21.67 -7.57 12.74
C GLY A 80 -22.41 -7.69 14.07
N ALA A 81 -23.68 -7.31 14.11
CA ALA A 81 -24.52 -7.50 15.30
C ALA A 81 -24.50 -9.00 15.73
N GLY A 82 -23.88 -9.28 16.87
CA GLY A 82 -23.73 -10.63 17.43
C GLY A 82 -22.55 -11.46 16.88
N SER A 83 -21.77 -10.95 15.93
CA SER A 83 -20.55 -11.63 15.46
C SER A 83 -19.35 -11.20 16.30
N ARG A 84 -18.62 -12.18 16.86
CA ARG A 84 -17.38 -11.93 17.61
C ARG A 84 -16.16 -11.76 16.71
N VAL A 85 -16.28 -12.03 15.42
CA VAL A 85 -15.17 -12.01 14.47
C VAL A 85 -15.13 -10.65 13.79
N GLN A 86 -14.06 -9.90 14.02
CA GLN A 86 -13.82 -8.63 13.34
C GLN A 86 -13.61 -8.87 11.85
N LYS A 87 -14.27 -8.05 11.03
CA LYS A 87 -14.16 -8.07 9.57
C LYS A 87 -13.70 -6.72 9.04
N TYR A 88 -13.11 -6.70 7.86
CA TYR A 88 -12.46 -5.51 7.28
C TYR A 88 -13.01 -5.21 5.89
N LYS A 89 -13.24 -3.92 5.62
CA LYS A 89 -13.64 -3.38 4.31
C LYS A 89 -12.69 -2.28 3.87
N HIS A 90 -12.36 -2.22 2.58
CA HIS A 90 -11.68 -1.06 2.01
C HIS A 90 -12.64 0.14 1.86
N ARG A 91 -12.08 1.34 1.73
CA ARG A 91 -12.79 2.61 1.43
C ARG A 91 -12.21 3.33 0.21
N VAL A 92 -11.54 2.60 -0.68
CA VAL A 92 -10.83 3.19 -1.82
C VAL A 92 -11.76 3.99 -2.74
N ASP A 93 -12.98 3.51 -2.96
CA ASP A 93 -14.04 4.19 -3.68
C ASP A 93 -14.43 5.52 -3.02
N GLU A 94 -14.65 5.53 -1.71
CA GLU A 94 -14.99 6.74 -0.96
C GLU A 94 -13.81 7.72 -0.84
N ARG A 95 -12.58 7.19 -0.75
CA ARG A 95 -11.37 7.96 -0.49
C ARG A 95 -10.82 8.63 -1.75
N PHE A 96 -10.82 7.92 -2.86
CA PHE A 96 -10.27 8.41 -4.13
C PHE A 96 -11.35 8.82 -5.13
N GLY A 97 -12.61 8.43 -4.94
CA GLY A 97 -13.68 8.75 -5.89
C GLY A 97 -13.55 8.03 -7.23
N ILE A 98 -12.80 6.92 -7.29
CA ILE A 98 -12.51 6.21 -8.54
C ILE A 98 -13.56 5.16 -8.88
N VAL A 99 -13.83 5.01 -10.17
CA VAL A 99 -14.82 4.08 -10.73
C VAL A 99 -14.34 2.61 -10.67
N PRO A 100 -15.23 1.61 -10.83
CA PRO A 100 -14.83 0.19 -10.76
C PRO A 100 -13.73 -0.24 -11.74
N ALA A 101 -13.68 0.37 -12.93
CA ALA A 101 -12.64 0.11 -13.92
C ALA A 101 -11.25 0.52 -13.38
N SER A 102 -11.11 1.77 -12.95
CA SER A 102 -9.93 2.28 -12.22
C SER A 102 -9.55 1.43 -11.01
N GLN A 103 -10.52 1.01 -10.20
CA GLN A 103 -10.25 0.17 -9.01
C GLN A 103 -9.65 -1.18 -9.39
N ALA A 104 -10.12 -1.79 -10.49
CA ALA A 104 -9.54 -3.02 -11.00
C ALA A 104 -8.08 -2.81 -11.41
N LEU A 105 -7.78 -1.77 -12.17
CA LEU A 105 -6.40 -1.45 -12.58
C LEU A 105 -5.48 -1.20 -11.37
N LEU A 106 -5.91 -0.36 -10.43
CA LEU A 106 -5.17 -0.08 -9.20
C LEU A 106 -4.90 -1.36 -8.39
N THR A 107 -5.90 -2.23 -8.26
CA THR A 107 -5.76 -3.50 -7.54
C THR A 107 -4.69 -4.38 -8.14
N VAL A 108 -4.68 -4.54 -9.47
CA VAL A 108 -3.65 -5.35 -10.14
C VAL A 108 -2.26 -4.73 -9.94
N LEU A 109 -2.13 -3.40 -10.03
CA LEU A 109 -0.86 -2.71 -9.79
C LEU A 109 -0.35 -2.88 -8.35
N LEU A 110 -1.22 -2.78 -7.35
CA LEU A 110 -0.86 -3.01 -5.94
C LEU A 110 -0.39 -4.44 -5.67
N LEU A 111 -1.01 -5.43 -6.32
CA LEU A 111 -0.75 -6.84 -6.07
C LEU A 111 0.42 -7.40 -6.88
N ARG A 112 0.74 -6.78 -8.03
CA ARG A 112 1.69 -7.34 -9.00
C ARG A 112 2.76 -6.36 -9.49
N GLY A 113 2.73 -5.10 -9.04
CA GLY A 113 3.69 -4.08 -9.43
C GLY A 113 3.51 -3.58 -10.87
N PRO A 114 4.60 -3.10 -11.51
CA PRO A 114 4.55 -2.48 -12.82
C PRO A 114 4.09 -3.42 -13.94
N GLN A 115 3.12 -3.00 -14.75
CA GLN A 115 2.50 -3.84 -15.79
C GLN A 115 2.22 -3.09 -17.09
N THR A 116 2.23 -3.79 -18.23
CA THR A 116 1.79 -3.21 -19.51
C THR A 116 0.27 -3.14 -19.60
N GLY A 117 -0.26 -2.32 -20.54
CA GLY A 117 -1.71 -2.23 -20.78
C GLY A 117 -2.35 -3.60 -21.10
N GLY A 118 -1.67 -4.43 -21.90
CA GLY A 118 -2.15 -5.77 -22.23
C GLY A 118 -2.18 -6.72 -21.03
N GLU A 119 -1.18 -6.63 -20.14
CA GLU A 119 -1.17 -7.38 -18.87
C GLU A 119 -2.30 -6.92 -17.95
N LEU A 120 -2.49 -5.61 -17.81
CA LEU A 120 -3.54 -5.02 -16.99
C LEU A 120 -4.92 -5.49 -17.45
N ARG A 121 -5.23 -5.36 -18.73
CA ARG A 121 -6.48 -5.86 -19.33
C ARG A 121 -6.75 -7.32 -18.96
N THR A 122 -5.76 -8.18 -19.19
CA THR A 122 -5.91 -9.63 -18.99
C THR A 122 -6.09 -9.98 -17.51
N ARG A 123 -5.37 -9.27 -16.62
CA ARG A 123 -5.33 -9.61 -15.19
C ARG A 123 -6.45 -8.93 -14.39
N SER A 124 -7.06 -7.88 -14.92
CA SER A 124 -8.24 -7.23 -14.34
C SER A 124 -9.55 -7.92 -14.71
N GLU A 125 -9.58 -8.82 -15.69
CA GLU A 125 -10.79 -9.39 -16.32
C GLU A 125 -11.87 -9.86 -15.33
N ARG A 126 -11.46 -10.49 -14.21
CA ARG A 126 -12.40 -11.00 -13.18
C ARG A 126 -12.98 -9.91 -12.28
N MET A 127 -12.40 -8.71 -12.30
CA MET A 127 -12.87 -7.54 -11.57
C MET A 127 -13.60 -6.56 -12.50
N HIS A 128 -13.03 -6.31 -13.68
CA HIS A 128 -13.59 -5.46 -14.71
C HIS A 128 -13.07 -5.89 -16.09
N SER A 129 -13.99 -6.09 -17.04
CA SER A 129 -13.67 -6.50 -18.41
C SER A 129 -13.52 -5.28 -19.31
N PHE A 130 -12.34 -5.12 -19.90
CA PHE A 130 -12.04 -4.05 -20.86
C PHE A 130 -12.14 -4.57 -22.29
N ALA A 131 -12.82 -3.82 -23.16
CA ALA A 131 -13.05 -4.22 -24.55
C ALA A 131 -11.74 -4.54 -25.29
N ASN A 132 -10.75 -3.66 -25.16
CA ASN A 132 -9.44 -3.75 -25.79
C ASN A 132 -8.38 -3.07 -24.91
N THR A 133 -7.13 -3.11 -25.35
CA THR A 133 -6.01 -2.50 -24.59
C THR A 133 -6.12 -0.98 -24.59
N GLU A 134 -6.66 -0.39 -25.66
CA GLU A 134 -6.88 1.04 -25.81
C GLU A 134 -7.83 1.57 -24.72
N ALA A 135 -8.89 0.82 -24.37
CA ALA A 135 -9.80 1.17 -23.29
C ALA A 135 -9.12 1.22 -21.91
N VAL A 136 -8.04 0.44 -21.70
CA VAL A 136 -7.24 0.54 -20.48
C VAL A 136 -6.44 1.85 -20.46
N ASP A 137 -5.82 2.22 -21.58
CA ASP A 137 -5.07 3.46 -21.70
C ASP A 137 -5.98 4.71 -21.59
N GLU A 138 -7.20 4.63 -22.13
CA GLU A 138 -8.25 5.66 -21.99
C GLU A 138 -8.68 5.82 -20.54
N GLU A 139 -8.96 4.72 -19.82
CA GLU A 139 -9.32 4.75 -18.39
C GLU A 139 -8.18 5.36 -17.55
N ILE A 140 -6.93 4.96 -17.81
CA ILE A 140 -5.75 5.51 -17.13
C ILE A 140 -5.64 7.01 -17.36
N THR A 141 -5.83 7.46 -18.59
CA THR A 141 -5.80 8.89 -18.96
C THR A 141 -6.92 9.65 -18.26
N SER A 142 -8.18 9.20 -18.39
CA SER A 142 -9.35 9.85 -17.78
C SER A 142 -9.18 10.01 -16.27
N THR A 143 -8.80 8.93 -15.58
CA THR A 143 -8.61 8.97 -14.12
C THR A 143 -7.49 9.93 -13.71
N THR A 144 -6.43 10.04 -14.52
CA THR A 144 -5.33 10.97 -14.23
C THR A 144 -5.77 12.43 -14.39
N GLU A 145 -6.69 12.69 -15.32
CA GLU A 145 -7.27 14.03 -15.54
C GLU A 145 -8.34 14.38 -14.49
N ASP A 146 -9.12 13.38 -14.05
CA ASP A 146 -10.22 13.55 -13.09
C ASP A 146 -9.73 13.73 -11.64
N LEU A 147 -8.60 13.12 -11.27
CA LEU A 147 -8.06 13.18 -9.92
C LEU A 147 -7.14 14.39 -9.73
N SER A 148 -7.28 15.05 -8.57
CA SER A 148 -6.40 16.15 -8.16
C SER A 148 -5.00 15.68 -7.73
N PHE A 149 -4.75 14.37 -7.66
CA PHE A 149 -3.48 13.77 -7.30
C PHE A 149 -3.17 12.59 -8.22
N PRO A 150 -1.89 12.32 -8.54
CA PRO A 150 -1.55 11.27 -9.48
C PRO A 150 -1.62 9.90 -8.79
N LEU A 151 -2.49 9.01 -9.29
CA LEU A 151 -2.66 7.66 -8.74
C LEU A 151 -1.63 6.65 -9.29
N TRP A 152 -1.19 6.88 -10.52
CA TRP A 152 -0.25 6.04 -11.25
C TRP A 152 0.61 6.87 -12.21
N ARG A 153 1.71 6.27 -12.66
CA ARG A 153 2.64 6.85 -13.62
C ARG A 153 2.94 5.85 -14.73
N ARG A 154 3.04 6.37 -15.96
CA ARG A 154 3.62 5.66 -17.10
C ARG A 154 5.14 5.69 -17.01
N LEU A 155 5.75 4.52 -16.90
CA LEU A 155 7.19 4.34 -16.84
C LEU A 155 7.83 4.43 -18.24
N PRO A 156 9.10 4.88 -18.34
CA PRO A 156 9.86 4.80 -19.57
C PRO A 156 9.93 3.37 -20.11
N GLN A 157 9.95 3.23 -21.44
CA GLN A 157 10.11 1.91 -22.06
C GLN A 157 11.48 1.33 -21.69
N ALA A 158 11.48 0.09 -21.20
CA ALA A 158 12.72 -0.64 -20.99
C ALA A 158 13.39 -0.93 -22.34
N PRO A 159 14.73 -0.97 -22.42
CA PRO A 159 15.43 -1.32 -23.65
C PRO A 159 14.91 -2.63 -24.26
N GLY A 160 14.45 -2.59 -25.51
CA GLY A 160 13.92 -3.76 -26.23
C GLY A 160 12.45 -4.09 -25.99
N GLN A 161 11.73 -3.33 -25.14
CA GLN A 161 10.28 -3.47 -24.97
C GLN A 161 9.52 -2.42 -25.78
N LYS A 162 8.52 -2.86 -26.55
CA LYS A 162 7.68 -1.95 -27.37
C LYS A 162 6.59 -1.26 -26.56
N GLU A 163 6.17 -1.86 -25.45
CA GLU A 163 5.06 -1.37 -24.62
C GLU A 163 5.59 -0.67 -23.36
N ALA A 164 4.96 0.44 -23.00
CA ALA A 164 5.20 1.10 -21.72
C ALA A 164 4.54 0.31 -20.58
N ARG A 165 5.06 0.50 -19.36
CA ARG A 165 4.47 -0.06 -18.14
C ARG A 165 3.87 1.06 -17.29
N TYR A 166 2.86 0.72 -16.51
CA TYR A 166 2.25 1.59 -15.52
C TYR A 166 2.60 1.10 -14.12
N MET A 167 2.79 2.02 -13.18
CA MET A 167 3.02 1.75 -11.76
C MET A 167 2.17 2.69 -10.90
N HIS A 168 1.65 2.20 -9.78
CA HIS A 168 0.93 3.06 -8.84
C HIS A 168 1.90 3.98 -8.09
N LEU A 169 1.42 5.13 -7.63
CA LEU A 169 2.23 6.11 -6.89
C LEU A 169 2.01 6.08 -5.38
N LEU A 170 1.16 5.17 -4.90
CA LEU A 170 0.88 4.99 -3.47
C LEU A 170 2.09 4.51 -2.62
N PHE A 171 3.28 4.29 -3.19
CA PHE A 171 4.53 4.09 -2.45
C PHE A 171 5.37 5.38 -2.28
N GLY A 172 4.88 6.51 -2.77
CA GLY A 172 5.66 7.75 -2.94
C GLY A 172 6.34 7.82 -4.31
N GLU A 173 6.58 9.04 -4.80
CA GLU A 173 7.13 9.28 -6.14
C GLU A 173 8.57 8.78 -6.33
N GLU A 174 9.37 8.77 -5.28
CA GLU A 174 10.80 8.39 -5.34
C GLU A 174 11.00 6.88 -5.53
N VAL A 175 10.14 6.04 -4.92
CA VAL A 175 10.24 4.57 -5.02
C VAL A 175 9.85 4.06 -6.42
N ALA A 176 9.02 4.81 -7.15
CA ALA A 176 8.60 4.44 -8.51
C ALA A 176 9.70 4.66 -9.58
N ALA A 177 10.76 5.41 -9.26
CA ALA A 177 11.87 5.67 -10.19
C ALA A 177 12.85 4.49 -10.30
N GLU A 178 12.91 3.61 -9.31
CA GLU A 178 13.85 2.49 -9.23
C GLU A 178 13.20 1.14 -9.60
N VAL A 179 12.46 1.05 -10.70
CA VAL A 179 12.03 -0.27 -11.20
C VAL A 179 13.23 -0.96 -11.84
N PRO A 180 13.75 -2.08 -11.29
CA PRO A 180 14.83 -2.80 -11.92
C PRO A 180 14.30 -3.42 -13.21
N THR A 181 14.98 -3.20 -14.32
CA THR A 181 14.82 -4.01 -15.53
C THR A 181 15.00 -5.49 -15.17
N PRO A 182 14.15 -6.42 -15.66
CA PRO A 182 14.32 -7.84 -15.38
C PRO A 182 15.49 -8.35 -16.22
N SER A 183 16.72 -8.12 -15.75
CA SER A 183 17.91 -8.81 -16.22
C SER A 183 18.62 -9.34 -14.99
N SER A 184 18.62 -10.67 -14.87
CA SER A 184 19.29 -11.50 -13.87
C SER A 184 19.13 -11.09 -12.40
N VAL A 185 18.48 -11.98 -11.64
CA VAL A 185 18.53 -12.05 -10.19
C VAL A 185 19.99 -11.97 -9.72
N ALA A 186 20.41 -10.80 -9.24
CA ALA A 186 21.44 -10.70 -8.22
C ALA A 186 20.67 -10.55 -6.90
N VAL A 187 20.90 -11.47 -5.97
CA VAL A 187 20.26 -11.50 -4.64
C VAL A 187 20.87 -10.43 -3.70
N GLU A 188 22.00 -9.85 -4.08
CA GLU A 188 22.77 -8.90 -3.26
C GLU A 188 22.12 -7.51 -3.02
N PRO A 189 21.51 -6.80 -4.00
CA PRO A 189 20.98 -5.46 -3.76
C PRO A 189 19.74 -5.44 -2.85
N ALA A 190 18.94 -6.51 -2.85
CA ALA A 190 17.77 -6.62 -1.96
C ALA A 190 18.19 -6.80 -0.49
N VAL A 191 19.21 -7.63 -0.22
CA VAL A 191 19.78 -7.82 1.12
C VAL A 191 20.44 -6.54 1.61
N ALA A 192 21.18 -5.83 0.74
CA ALA A 192 21.77 -4.54 1.07
C ALA A 192 20.72 -3.48 1.41
N SER A 193 19.59 -3.43 0.68
CA SER A 193 18.51 -2.49 0.98
C SER A 193 17.80 -2.77 2.31
N VAL A 194 17.66 -4.05 2.68
CA VAL A 194 17.08 -4.46 3.96
C VAL A 194 18.07 -4.19 5.10
N GLN A 195 19.36 -4.45 4.90
CA GLN A 195 20.42 -4.11 5.86
C GLN A 195 20.48 -2.61 6.11
N GLN A 196 20.46 -1.79 5.06
CA GLN A 196 20.47 -0.33 5.18
C GLN A 196 19.23 0.20 5.91
N ARG A 197 18.06 -0.42 5.71
CA ARG A 197 16.84 -0.09 6.46
C ARG A 197 16.96 -0.47 7.93
N ASN A 198 17.48 -1.66 8.23
CA ASN A 198 17.67 -2.12 9.60
C ASN A 198 18.72 -1.28 10.35
N GLU A 199 19.80 -0.88 9.69
CA GLU A 199 20.80 0.04 10.24
C GLU A 199 20.19 1.40 10.58
N ARG A 200 19.34 1.92 9.69
CA ARG A 200 18.62 3.19 9.93
C ARG A 200 17.60 3.08 11.06
N ILE A 201 16.93 1.93 11.21
CA ILE A 201 16.02 1.68 12.33
C ILE A 201 16.83 1.65 13.64
N ALA A 202 17.93 0.91 13.70
CA ALA A 202 18.78 0.86 14.89
C ALA A 202 19.36 2.23 15.27
N GLU A 203 19.73 3.06 14.29
CA GLU A 203 20.17 4.44 14.53
C GLU A 203 19.03 5.30 15.09
N LEU A 204 17.82 5.18 14.54
CA LEU A 204 16.65 5.92 15.02
C LEU A 204 16.23 5.50 16.42
N GLU A 205 16.23 4.20 16.72
CA GLU A 205 15.98 3.65 18.06
C GLU A 205 16.98 4.21 19.07
N GLY A 206 18.29 4.21 18.74
CA GLY A 206 19.31 4.81 19.60
C GLY A 206 19.12 6.31 19.82
N ARG A 207 18.65 7.05 18.80
CA ARG A 207 18.32 8.48 18.94
C ARG A 207 17.08 8.70 19.81
N VAL A 208 16.08 7.82 19.73
CA VAL A 208 14.91 7.87 20.61
C VAL A 208 15.33 7.64 22.07
N ASP A 209 16.11 6.59 22.34
CA ASP A 209 16.61 6.30 23.69
C ASP A 209 17.42 7.46 24.28
N GLN A 210 18.24 8.11 23.44
CA GLN A 210 19.01 9.29 23.85
C GLN A 210 18.09 10.47 24.17
N LEU A 211 17.13 10.77 23.29
CA LEU A 211 16.18 11.86 23.50
C LEU A 211 15.30 11.64 24.73
N GLU A 212 14.86 10.41 24.98
CA GLU A 212 14.11 10.05 26.18
C GLU A 212 14.94 10.26 27.45
N SER A 213 16.23 9.89 27.42
CA SER A 213 17.16 10.12 28.52
C SER A 213 17.41 11.61 28.79
N GLU A 214 17.59 12.40 27.73
CA GLU A 214 17.75 13.86 27.83
C GLU A 214 16.48 14.52 28.37
N LEU A 215 15.30 14.09 27.91
CA LEU A 215 14.01 14.57 28.40
C LEU A 215 13.83 14.24 29.89
N ALA A 216 14.14 13.02 30.31
CA ALA A 216 14.05 12.61 31.71
C ALA A 216 15.00 13.44 32.60
N ALA A 217 16.21 13.70 32.14
CA ALA A 217 17.17 14.56 32.85
C ALA A 217 16.66 16.01 32.96
N MET A 218 16.08 16.55 31.89
CA MET A 218 15.53 17.90 31.88
C MET A 218 14.29 18.02 32.79
N GLN A 219 13.44 17.00 32.83
CA GLN A 219 12.29 16.93 33.74
C GLN A 219 12.73 16.87 35.21
N ALA A 220 13.76 16.08 35.53
CA ALA A 220 14.32 16.00 36.87
C ALA A 220 14.91 17.36 37.31
N ALA A 221 15.71 18.00 36.45
CA ALA A 221 16.26 19.33 36.72
C ALA A 221 15.17 20.40 36.90
N PHE A 222 14.08 20.32 36.11
CA PHE A 222 12.94 21.22 36.26
C PHE A 222 12.17 20.99 37.56
N ALA A 223 12.02 19.73 37.99
CA ALA A 223 11.39 19.40 39.27
C ALA A 223 12.23 19.91 40.46
N GLU A 224 13.54 19.73 40.43
CA GLU A 224 14.47 20.27 41.43
C GLU A 224 14.45 21.81 41.46
N PHE A 225 14.46 22.45 40.28
CA PHE A 225 14.33 23.90 40.17
C PHE A 225 13.02 24.38 40.81
N ARG A 226 11.89 23.74 40.51
CA ARG A 226 10.60 24.11 41.11
C ARG A 226 10.60 24.01 42.63
N THR A 227 11.22 22.96 43.20
CA THR A 227 11.35 22.82 44.66
C THR A 227 12.26 23.83 45.35
N GLN A 228 13.10 24.57 44.60
CA GLN A 228 13.91 25.67 45.16
C GLN A 228 13.16 27.01 45.21
N PHE A 229 12.01 27.11 44.54
CA PHE A 229 11.18 28.33 44.48
C PHE A 229 9.82 28.19 45.20
N ASP A 230 9.56 27.03 45.82
CA ASP A 230 8.50 26.79 46.82
C ASP A 230 9.08 26.84 48.24
#